data_AF-A0A7C5RND3-F1
#
_entry.id   AF-A0A7C5RND3-F1
#
_cell.length_a   1.000
_cell.length_b   1.000
_cell.length_c   1.000
_cell.angle_alpha   90.00
_cell.angle_beta   90.00
_cell.angle_gamma   90.00
#
_symmetry.space_group_name_H-M   'P 1'
#
loop_
_entity.id
_entity.type
_entity.pdbx_description
1 polymer ?
#
loop_
_entity_poly.entity_id
_entity_poly.type
_entity_poly.pdbx_seq_one_letter_code
_entity_poly.pdbx_strand_id
1 'polypeptide(L)'
;MRGLTSVTRLLVSIAIVFALSFVSWFIGGEPLRVLAESILSFGEPAGVFIAYALTGLLIGAVNGLVLYRLIKAWFVLLVGAAAGWGLAFALIMFSGPIVSILGWATGLAVFAAILVGFVRLLGGGGVKIPPPMPSQIDRETAQTPQPPQTIESKPMVKVQETPAPTLTETGSTPPPTQATTPSPQTETEMTPPPTATQTETAPPTPMAIPPPPPEPSLSIEDLEETLVEIMVEEEITEIVPLPNNTSPEGGSYPDLESRLGIDTTTLLKVIKRLIDKNIVKVSGVEFKKVMCPHCQSALNILTLSCRACGSTNIGRQRILQHEACGYLGPEDSFTAGGRPLCPRCGSSVKILRGPIEDEQEQVLKVHSSFFMCYDCNEVSPDPYISFRCLTCGLDYDLSSFEFKTFYKYAINPEMISELQRQKRPLKLIAEELKKQGYEVQLGARILGSSKVRHKIDLLYSRLGQVRGAVFLFSDKGGAKIHEIMKIIVMKADTRIDNIKILCLGQLDNDSKRLAELYNIVVMENLATKDLGTEVVPRLI
;
A
#
# COMPACT_ATOMS: atom_id res chain seq x y z
N MET A 1 20.53 -18.66 2.51
CA MET A 1 20.00 -19.17 3.79
C MET A 1 18.53 -18.77 4.09
N ARG A 2 17.77 -18.17 3.15
CA ARG A 2 16.33 -17.84 3.36
C ARG A 2 15.33 -18.94 2.93
N GLY A 3 15.75 -19.93 2.13
CA GLY A 3 14.88 -21.03 1.72
C GLY A 3 14.61 -22.07 2.83
N LEU A 4 15.53 -22.20 3.79
CA LEU A 4 15.43 -23.20 4.85
C LEU A 4 14.33 -22.89 5.87
N THR A 5 13.97 -21.61 6.06
CA THR A 5 12.96 -21.16 7.04
C THR A 5 11.51 -21.26 6.55
N SER A 6 11.31 -21.38 5.23
CA SER A 6 10.01 -21.64 4.59
C SER A 6 9.67 -23.13 4.67
N VAL A 7 10.64 -23.98 4.33
CA VAL A 7 10.48 -25.45 4.37
C VAL A 7 10.30 -25.95 5.79
N THR A 8 11.04 -25.41 6.77
CA THR A 8 10.84 -25.79 8.18
C THR A 8 9.47 -25.36 8.71
N ARG A 9 8.98 -24.17 8.34
CA ARG A 9 7.61 -23.76 8.69
C ARG A 9 6.57 -24.69 8.08
N LEU A 10 6.73 -25.06 6.82
CA LEU A 10 5.84 -26.01 6.13
C LEU A 10 5.85 -27.38 6.81
N LEU A 11 7.05 -27.91 7.15
CA LEU A 11 7.19 -29.20 7.83
C LEU A 11 6.59 -29.18 9.23
N VAL A 12 6.73 -28.09 9.98
CA VAL A 12 6.12 -27.92 11.31
C VAL A 12 4.59 -27.88 11.18
N SER A 13 4.05 -27.15 10.21
CA SER A 13 2.61 -27.14 9.95
C SER A 13 2.08 -28.53 9.59
N ILE A 14 2.80 -29.28 8.74
CA ILE A 14 2.45 -30.67 8.39
C ILE A 14 2.48 -31.56 9.63
N ALA A 15 3.52 -31.47 10.47
CA ALA A 15 3.62 -32.26 11.70
C ALA A 15 2.47 -31.97 12.68
N ILE A 16 2.05 -30.71 12.80
CA ILE A 16 0.89 -30.31 13.62
C ILE A 16 -0.40 -30.91 13.04
N VAL A 17 -0.57 -30.94 11.72
CA VAL A 17 -1.74 -31.55 11.07
C VAL A 17 -1.82 -33.04 11.38
N PHE A 18 -0.70 -33.76 11.29
CA PHE A 18 -0.63 -35.18 11.63
C PHE A 18 -0.94 -35.42 13.12
N ALA A 19 -0.39 -34.60 14.02
CA ALA A 19 -0.64 -34.72 15.45
C ALA A 19 -2.10 -34.44 15.83
N LEU A 20 -2.71 -33.38 15.30
CA LEU A 20 -4.13 -33.05 15.54
C LEU A 20 -5.06 -34.11 14.95
N SER A 21 -4.75 -34.63 13.77
CA SER A 21 -5.53 -35.72 13.15
C SER A 21 -5.43 -37.01 13.95
N PHE A 22 -4.25 -37.33 14.49
CA PHE A 22 -4.05 -38.48 15.36
C PHE A 22 -4.84 -38.36 16.67
N VAL A 23 -4.77 -37.20 17.34
CA VAL A 23 -5.50 -36.94 18.59
C VAL A 23 -7.01 -36.92 18.38
N SER A 24 -7.48 -36.29 17.30
CA SER A 24 -8.92 -36.26 16.95
C SER A 24 -9.47 -37.65 16.66
N TRP A 25 -8.69 -38.52 16.01
CA TRP A 25 -9.08 -39.92 15.81
C TRP A 25 -9.04 -40.72 17.11
N PHE A 26 -8.06 -40.51 17.98
CA PHE A 26 -7.97 -41.22 19.26
C PHE A 26 -9.09 -40.85 20.25
N ILE A 27 -9.53 -39.58 20.24
CA ILE A 27 -10.59 -39.08 21.14
C ILE A 27 -11.99 -39.31 20.54
N GLY A 28 -12.15 -39.19 19.22
CA GLY A 28 -13.46 -39.21 18.55
C GLY A 28 -13.74 -40.41 17.65
N GLY A 29 -12.75 -41.24 17.32
CA GLY A 29 -12.86 -42.30 16.30
C GLY A 29 -13.76 -43.48 16.72
N GLU A 30 -13.63 -43.96 17.95
CA GLU A 30 -14.48 -45.01 18.52
C GLU A 30 -15.97 -44.63 18.58
N PRO A 31 -16.37 -43.47 19.16
CA PRO A 31 -17.79 -43.11 19.22
C PRO A 31 -18.39 -42.83 17.84
N LEU A 32 -17.62 -42.26 16.89
CA LEU A 32 -18.07 -42.07 15.51
C LEU A 32 -18.21 -43.39 14.74
N ARG A 33 -17.35 -44.37 14.99
CA ARG A 33 -17.46 -45.72 14.41
C ARG A 33 -18.74 -46.41 14.84
N VAL A 34 -19.03 -46.40 16.15
CA VAL A 34 -20.27 -46.98 16.70
C VAL A 34 -21.51 -46.30 16.11
N LEU A 35 -21.46 -44.97 15.93
CA LEU A 35 -22.52 -44.21 15.26
C LEU A 35 -22.67 -44.61 13.78
N ALA A 36 -21.57 -44.73 13.04
CA ALA A 36 -21.59 -45.13 11.63
C ALA A 36 -22.11 -46.57 11.45
N GLU A 37 -21.69 -47.51 12.30
CA GLU A 37 -22.19 -48.90 12.30
C GLU A 37 -23.69 -48.97 12.65
N SER A 38 -24.18 -48.10 13.55
CA SER A 38 -25.61 -48.06 13.90
C SER A 38 -26.52 -47.51 12.80
N ILE A 39 -26.00 -46.61 11.95
CA ILE A 39 -26.76 -45.98 10.85
C ILE A 39 -26.71 -46.86 9.60
N LEU A 40 -25.61 -47.57 9.38
CA LEU A 40 -25.33 -48.30 8.15
C LEU A 40 -25.21 -49.80 8.44
N SER A 41 -26.33 -50.52 8.38
CA SER A 41 -26.38 -51.97 8.56
C SER A 41 -25.77 -52.71 7.35
N PHE A 42 -24.45 -52.83 7.32
CA PHE A 42 -23.73 -53.61 6.31
C PHE A 42 -23.32 -54.98 6.88
N GLY A 43 -23.47 -56.05 6.10
CA GLY A 43 -23.07 -57.40 6.50
C GLY A 43 -21.56 -57.55 6.69
N GLU A 44 -21.15 -58.38 7.66
CA GLU A 44 -19.74 -58.72 7.89
C GLU A 44 -19.16 -59.53 6.73
N PRO A 45 -17.89 -59.31 6.30
CA PRO A 45 -16.84 -58.46 6.90
C PRO A 45 -16.64 -57.08 6.22
N ALA A 46 -17.43 -56.73 5.20
CA ALA A 46 -17.23 -55.49 4.43
C ALA A 46 -17.72 -54.23 5.17
N GLY A 47 -18.72 -54.36 6.04
CA GLY A 47 -19.32 -53.22 6.76
C GLY A 47 -18.34 -52.48 7.67
N VAL A 48 -17.51 -53.22 8.39
CA VAL A 48 -16.49 -52.66 9.30
C VAL A 48 -15.50 -51.80 8.52
N PHE A 49 -15.04 -52.27 7.36
CA PHE A 49 -14.10 -51.53 6.51
C PHE A 49 -14.70 -50.21 6.01
N ILE A 50 -15.96 -50.24 5.58
CA ILE A 50 -16.66 -49.05 5.08
C ILE A 50 -16.85 -48.02 6.20
N ALA A 51 -17.18 -48.47 7.42
CA ALA A 51 -17.35 -47.59 8.58
C ALA A 51 -16.03 -46.88 8.95
N TYR A 52 -14.90 -47.58 8.95
CA TYR A 52 -13.59 -46.96 9.20
C TYR A 52 -13.18 -45.97 8.10
N ALA A 53 -13.44 -46.29 6.83
CA ALA A 53 -13.14 -45.40 5.71
C ALA A 53 -13.97 -44.11 5.77
N LEU A 54 -15.26 -44.20 6.07
CA LEU A 54 -16.16 -43.04 6.19
C LEU A 54 -15.77 -42.16 7.38
N THR A 55 -15.44 -42.77 8.52
CA THR A 55 -15.00 -42.04 9.73
C THR A 55 -13.69 -41.29 9.47
N GLY A 56 -12.73 -41.93 8.79
CA GLY A 56 -11.47 -41.30 8.39
C GLY A 56 -11.66 -40.13 7.41
N LEU A 57 -12.58 -40.26 6.45
CA LEU A 57 -12.89 -39.18 5.51
C LEU A 57 -13.54 -37.98 6.21
N LEU A 58 -14.46 -38.22 7.14
CA LEU A 58 -15.12 -37.17 7.92
C LEU A 58 -14.13 -36.39 8.79
N ILE A 59 -13.28 -37.10 9.55
CA ILE A 59 -12.27 -36.47 10.40
C ILE A 59 -11.24 -35.69 9.55
N GLY A 60 -10.80 -36.27 8.43
CA GLY A 60 -9.90 -35.60 7.48
C GLY A 60 -10.49 -34.32 6.89
N ALA A 61 -11.78 -34.33 6.54
CA ALA A 61 -12.48 -33.16 6.00
C ALA A 61 -12.64 -32.05 7.05
N VAL A 62 -13.03 -32.39 8.28
CA VAL A 62 -13.18 -31.43 9.38
C VAL A 62 -11.84 -30.80 9.75
N ASN A 63 -10.78 -31.60 9.90
CA ASN A 63 -9.45 -31.09 10.19
C ASN A 63 -8.92 -30.21 9.05
N GLY A 64 -9.12 -30.62 7.80
CA GLY A 64 -8.78 -29.81 6.63
C GLY A 64 -9.49 -28.45 6.64
N LEU A 65 -10.78 -28.41 6.99
CA LEU A 65 -11.56 -27.16 7.05
C LEU A 65 -11.09 -26.22 8.17
N VAL A 66 -10.78 -26.75 9.35
CA VAL A 66 -10.22 -25.98 10.47
C VAL A 66 -8.87 -25.37 10.08
N LEU A 67 -8.01 -26.15 9.43
CA LEU A 67 -6.70 -25.70 8.97
C LEU A 67 -6.78 -24.68 7.82
N TYR A 68 -7.75 -24.80 6.92
CA TYR A 68 -8.00 -23.81 5.88
C TYR A 68 -8.36 -22.45 6.47
N ARG A 69 -9.16 -22.41 7.54
CA ARG A 69 -9.47 -21.15 8.26
C ARG A 69 -8.24 -20.52 8.94
N LEU A 70 -7.29 -21.33 9.39
CA LEU A 70 -6.09 -20.83 10.09
C LEU A 70 -4.98 -20.35 9.15
N ILE A 71 -4.75 -21.05 8.03
CA ILE A 71 -3.56 -20.82 7.17
C ILE A 71 -3.94 -20.24 5.80
N LYS A 72 -5.23 -20.24 5.41
CA LYS A 72 -5.76 -19.75 4.11
C LYS A 72 -5.05 -20.33 2.87
N ALA A 73 -4.42 -21.50 2.99
CA ALA A 73 -3.73 -22.18 1.89
C ALA A 73 -4.47 -23.47 1.52
N TRP A 74 -4.94 -23.56 0.27
CA TRP A 74 -5.77 -24.68 -0.20
C TRP A 74 -5.03 -26.03 -0.20
N PHE A 75 -3.69 -26.02 -0.32
CA PHE A 75 -2.85 -27.22 -0.26
C PHE A 75 -2.88 -27.93 1.12
N VAL A 76 -3.18 -27.20 2.20
CA VAL A 76 -3.23 -27.78 3.56
C VAL A 76 -4.47 -28.68 3.74
N LEU A 77 -5.56 -28.39 3.02
CA LEU A 77 -6.76 -29.24 2.94
C LEU A 77 -6.42 -30.60 2.33
N LEU A 78 -5.61 -30.63 1.27
CA LEU A 78 -5.16 -31.85 0.58
C LEU A 78 -4.24 -32.69 1.46
N VAL A 79 -3.28 -32.06 2.16
CA VAL A 79 -2.36 -32.77 3.06
C VAL A 79 -3.08 -33.33 4.28
N GLY A 80 -4.02 -32.59 4.87
CA GLY A 80 -4.83 -33.07 5.99
C GLY A 80 -5.74 -34.25 5.61
N ALA A 81 -6.37 -34.20 4.45
CA ALA A 81 -7.19 -35.31 3.95
C ALA A 81 -6.36 -36.56 3.67
N ALA A 82 -5.19 -36.42 3.02
CA ALA A 82 -4.27 -37.52 2.74
C ALA A 82 -3.70 -38.14 4.03
N ALA A 83 -3.37 -37.32 5.02
CA ALA A 83 -2.89 -37.75 6.33
C ALA A 83 -3.95 -38.56 7.09
N GLY A 84 -5.19 -38.08 7.14
CA GLY A 84 -6.31 -38.78 7.78
C GLY A 84 -6.60 -40.14 7.14
N TRP A 85 -6.53 -40.21 5.81
CA TRP A 85 -6.69 -41.47 5.06
C TRP A 85 -5.54 -42.45 5.29
N GLY A 86 -4.30 -41.97 5.30
CA GLY A 86 -3.12 -42.81 5.58
C GLY A 86 -3.17 -43.41 6.98
N LEU A 87 -3.63 -42.64 7.98
CA LEU A 87 -3.78 -43.12 9.34
C LEU A 87 -4.90 -44.17 9.46
N ALA A 88 -6.07 -43.92 8.86
CA ALA A 88 -7.18 -44.87 8.84
C ALA A 88 -6.77 -46.21 8.18
N PHE A 89 -6.03 -46.15 7.07
CA PHE A 89 -5.51 -47.34 6.39
C PHE A 89 -4.49 -48.11 7.26
N ALA A 90 -3.55 -47.41 7.90
CA ALA A 90 -2.59 -48.03 8.81
C ALA A 90 -3.27 -48.72 9.99
N LEU A 91 -4.34 -48.14 10.54
CA LEU A 91 -5.06 -48.71 11.67
C LEU A 91 -5.91 -49.92 11.28
N ILE A 92 -6.53 -49.90 10.10
CA ILE A 92 -7.19 -51.09 9.51
C ILE A 92 -6.19 -52.25 9.35
N MET A 93 -4.93 -51.93 8.99
CA MET A 93 -3.86 -52.94 8.89
C MET A 93 -3.44 -53.53 10.24
N PHE A 94 -3.58 -52.77 11.34
CA PHE A 94 -3.19 -53.21 12.69
C PHE A 94 -4.34 -53.82 13.49
N SER A 95 -5.61 -53.52 13.17
CA SER A 95 -6.78 -53.97 13.96
C SER A 95 -7.55 -55.16 13.37
N GLY A 96 -7.21 -55.63 12.17
CA GLY A 96 -7.87 -56.79 11.54
C GLY A 96 -7.13 -58.11 11.75
N PRO A 97 -7.82 -59.25 12.00
CA PRO A 97 -7.17 -60.57 11.95
C PRO A 97 -6.79 -60.83 10.49
N ILE A 98 -5.49 -60.89 10.20
CA ILE A 98 -4.83 -61.24 8.92
C ILE A 98 -5.83 -61.71 7.84
N VAL A 99 -6.45 -60.76 7.14
CA VAL A 99 -7.32 -61.05 6.01
C VAL A 99 -6.49 -60.94 4.73
N SER A 100 -6.70 -61.92 3.86
CA SER A 100 -5.95 -62.27 2.66
C SER A 100 -5.32 -61.10 1.89
N ILE A 101 -4.10 -61.34 1.40
CA ILE A 101 -3.31 -60.53 0.45
C ILE A 101 -4.14 -59.95 -0.73
N LEU A 102 -5.28 -60.57 -1.04
CA LEU A 102 -6.24 -60.12 -2.04
C LEU A 102 -6.94 -58.80 -1.68
N GLY A 103 -7.23 -58.55 -0.40
CA GLY A 103 -7.80 -57.28 0.07
C GLY A 103 -6.81 -56.11 0.00
N TRP A 104 -5.51 -56.40 0.14
CA TRP A 104 -4.46 -55.40 -0.03
C TRP A 104 -4.27 -55.00 -1.49
N ALA A 105 -4.35 -55.98 -2.41
CA ALA A 105 -4.26 -55.72 -3.84
C ALA A 105 -5.44 -54.88 -4.36
N THR A 106 -6.66 -55.12 -3.87
CA THR A 106 -7.84 -54.35 -4.27
C THR A 106 -7.82 -52.92 -3.70
N GLY A 107 -7.40 -52.75 -2.45
CA GLY A 107 -7.22 -51.42 -1.86
C GLY A 107 -6.17 -50.58 -2.58
N LEU A 108 -5.02 -51.18 -2.92
CA LEU A 108 -3.94 -50.51 -3.65
C LEU A 108 -4.34 -50.18 -5.10
N ALA A 109 -5.10 -51.06 -5.76
CA ALA A 109 -5.59 -50.85 -7.13
C ALA A 109 -6.62 -49.71 -7.20
N VAL A 110 -7.54 -49.61 -6.24
CA VAL A 110 -8.50 -48.50 -6.15
C VAL A 110 -7.77 -47.17 -5.89
N PHE A 111 -6.77 -47.17 -4.99
CA PHE A 111 -5.93 -46.01 -4.74
C PHE A 111 -5.19 -45.54 -6.01
N ALA A 112 -4.56 -46.47 -6.74
CA ALA A 112 -3.85 -46.15 -7.98
C ALA A 112 -4.80 -45.66 -9.10
N ALA A 113 -5.99 -46.24 -9.22
CA ALA A 113 -6.98 -45.83 -10.22
C ALA A 113 -7.52 -44.41 -9.97
N ILE A 114 -7.79 -44.06 -8.71
CA ILE A 114 -8.22 -42.72 -8.32
C ILE A 114 -7.09 -41.70 -8.54
N LEU A 115 -5.85 -42.06 -8.19
CA LEU A 115 -4.67 -41.22 -8.43
C LEU A 115 -4.47 -40.93 -9.93
N VAL A 116 -4.59 -41.95 -10.79
CA VAL A 116 -4.48 -41.82 -12.25
C VAL A 116 -5.65 -41.02 -12.85
N GLY A 117 -6.87 -41.22 -12.33
CA GLY A 117 -8.03 -40.42 -12.71
C GLY A 117 -7.86 -38.93 -12.39
N PHE A 118 -7.28 -38.62 -11.23
CA PHE A 118 -7.05 -37.25 -10.79
C PHE A 118 -5.90 -36.57 -11.54
N VAL A 119 -4.82 -37.30 -11.84
CA VAL A 119 -3.73 -36.80 -12.69
C VAL A 119 -4.20 -36.52 -14.12
N ARG A 120 -5.13 -37.31 -14.66
CA ARG A 120 -5.77 -37.04 -15.95
C ARG A 120 -6.69 -35.82 -15.91
N LEU A 121 -7.37 -35.57 -14.79
CA LEU A 121 -8.20 -34.37 -14.60
C LEU A 121 -7.35 -33.08 -14.56
N LEU A 122 -6.11 -33.17 -14.05
CA LEU A 122 -5.15 -32.06 -14.03
C LEU A 122 -4.35 -31.90 -15.34
N GLY A 123 -4.31 -32.94 -16.18
CA GLY A 123 -3.45 -33.00 -17.38
C GLY A 123 -4.14 -32.82 -18.73
N GLY A 124 -5.46 -32.59 -18.79
CA GLY A 124 -6.20 -32.59 -20.05
C GLY A 124 -7.10 -31.38 -20.27
N GLY A 125 -6.70 -30.47 -21.17
CA GLY A 125 -7.59 -29.63 -21.98
C GLY A 125 -8.06 -28.33 -21.32
N GLY A 126 -7.68 -27.21 -21.93
CA GLY A 126 -8.14 -25.87 -21.53
C GLY A 126 -9.66 -25.75 -21.54
N VAL A 127 -10.23 -25.39 -20.39
CA VAL A 127 -11.63 -25.00 -20.27
C VAL A 127 -11.72 -23.50 -20.46
N LYS A 128 -12.35 -23.08 -21.55
CA LYS A 128 -12.80 -21.70 -21.78
C LYS A 128 -13.75 -21.30 -20.63
N ILE A 129 -13.40 -20.23 -19.92
CA ILE A 129 -14.26 -19.61 -18.92
C ILE A 129 -15.38 -18.85 -19.67
N PRO A 130 -16.68 -19.17 -19.47
CA PRO A 130 -17.75 -18.34 -19.99
C PRO A 130 -17.77 -17.00 -19.22
N PRO A 131 -18.14 -15.88 -19.88
CA PRO A 131 -18.16 -14.59 -19.20
C PRO A 131 -19.18 -14.61 -18.05
N PRO A 132 -18.89 -13.91 -16.93
CA PRO A 132 -19.80 -13.88 -15.80
C PRO A 132 -21.11 -13.18 -16.18
N MET A 133 -22.23 -13.85 -15.94
CA MET A 133 -23.54 -13.19 -15.91
C MET A 133 -23.63 -12.27 -14.68
N PRO A 134 -24.30 -11.12 -14.81
CA PRO A 134 -24.40 -10.14 -13.74
C PRO A 134 -25.32 -10.63 -12.62
N SER A 135 -24.92 -10.38 -11.38
CA SER A 135 -25.69 -10.64 -10.16
C SER A 135 -26.97 -9.79 -10.15
N GLN A 136 -28.12 -10.46 -10.18
CA GLN A 136 -29.39 -9.85 -9.81
C GLN A 136 -29.41 -9.65 -8.29
N ILE A 137 -29.41 -8.38 -7.86
CA ILE A 137 -29.84 -7.97 -6.52
C ILE A 137 -31.33 -7.67 -6.64
N ASP A 138 -32.11 -8.25 -5.74
CA ASP A 138 -33.56 -8.07 -5.64
C ASP A 138 -33.94 -6.58 -5.57
N ARG A 139 -34.87 -6.23 -6.46
CA ARG A 139 -35.46 -4.89 -6.60
C ARG A 139 -36.54 -4.75 -5.53
N GLU A 140 -36.23 -4.05 -4.44
CA GLU A 140 -37.25 -3.36 -3.66
C GLU A 140 -37.66 -2.09 -4.40
N THR A 141 -38.97 -1.94 -4.61
CA THR A 141 -39.60 -0.94 -5.46
C THR A 141 -39.48 0.46 -4.85
N ALA A 142 -38.55 1.27 -5.35
CA ALA A 142 -38.51 2.71 -5.11
C ALA A 142 -38.81 3.47 -6.41
N GLN A 143 -39.87 4.28 -6.38
CA GLN A 143 -40.34 5.13 -7.46
C GLN A 143 -39.28 6.15 -7.88
N THR A 144 -39.08 6.30 -9.19
CA THR A 144 -38.19 7.31 -9.78
C THR A 144 -38.85 8.69 -9.76
N PRO A 145 -38.15 9.77 -9.36
CA PRO A 145 -38.65 11.14 -9.52
C PRO A 145 -38.67 11.54 -11.00
N GLN A 146 -39.80 12.11 -11.43
CA GLN A 146 -39.96 12.67 -12.79
C GLN A 146 -39.06 13.90 -13.03
N PRO A 147 -38.62 14.14 -14.27
CA PRO A 147 -37.90 15.37 -14.64
C PRO A 147 -38.85 16.58 -14.68
N PRO A 148 -38.36 17.81 -14.42
CA PRO A 148 -39.23 18.98 -14.33
C PRO A 148 -39.81 19.33 -15.71
N GLN A 149 -41.13 19.40 -15.79
CA GLN A 149 -41.83 19.92 -16.96
C GLN A 149 -41.90 21.45 -16.92
N THR A 150 -41.55 22.03 -18.06
CA THR A 150 -41.75 23.42 -18.47
C THR A 150 -43.23 23.80 -18.35
N ILE A 151 -43.55 24.90 -17.65
CA ILE A 151 -44.86 25.54 -17.72
C ILE A 151 -44.72 26.86 -18.48
N GLU A 152 -45.44 26.92 -19.60
CA GLU A 152 -45.67 28.07 -20.46
C GLU A 152 -46.50 29.18 -19.78
N SER A 153 -46.17 30.41 -20.14
CA SER A 153 -46.81 31.70 -19.81
C SER A 153 -48.19 31.89 -20.47
N LYS A 154 -49.19 32.50 -19.82
CA LYS A 154 -49.70 33.92 -19.89
C LYS A 154 -51.22 33.91 -19.57
N PRO A 155 -51.97 35.03 -19.34
CA PRO A 155 -51.65 36.45 -19.58
C PRO A 155 -51.95 37.44 -18.42
N MET A 156 -51.33 38.63 -18.50
CA MET A 156 -51.73 39.86 -17.82
C MET A 156 -52.81 40.62 -18.60
N VAL A 157 -53.71 41.29 -17.89
CA VAL A 157 -54.44 42.52 -18.31
C VAL A 157 -54.62 43.39 -17.05
N LYS A 158 -53.81 44.45 -16.85
CA LYS A 158 -54.02 45.91 -17.11
C LYS A 158 -54.64 46.63 -15.88
N VAL A 159 -54.02 47.70 -15.35
CA VAL A 159 -54.35 49.15 -15.49
C VAL A 159 -53.23 49.95 -14.74
N GLN A 160 -52.41 50.82 -15.36
CA GLN A 160 -52.52 52.28 -15.66
C GLN A 160 -52.45 53.20 -14.40
N GLU A 161 -51.32 53.86 -14.04
CA GLU A 161 -50.66 55.12 -14.49
C GLU A 161 -51.10 56.46 -13.80
N THR A 162 -50.17 57.03 -12.99
CA THR A 162 -49.86 58.49 -12.66
C THR A 162 -50.86 59.40 -11.90
N PRO A 163 -50.47 60.56 -11.29
CA PRO A 163 -49.15 61.20 -11.06
C PRO A 163 -48.90 61.79 -9.63
N ALA A 164 -47.72 62.42 -9.45
CA ALA A 164 -47.22 63.16 -8.27
C ALA A 164 -47.99 64.46 -7.90
N PRO A 165 -47.72 65.07 -6.72
CA PRO A 165 -46.98 66.34 -6.75
C PRO A 165 -45.98 66.64 -5.59
N THR A 166 -45.26 67.72 -5.87
CA THR A 166 -44.11 68.51 -5.34
C THR A 166 -44.13 69.06 -3.88
N LEU A 167 -42.94 69.52 -3.43
CA LEU A 167 -42.56 70.66 -2.52
C LEU A 167 -41.90 70.24 -1.16
N THR A 168 -40.83 70.83 -0.57
CA THR A 168 -39.81 71.87 -0.88
C THR A 168 -38.65 71.72 0.16
N GLU A 169 -37.48 72.28 -0.15
CA GLU A 169 -36.24 72.37 0.65
C GLU A 169 -36.25 73.31 1.88
N THR A 170 -35.35 73.06 2.85
CA THR A 170 -34.38 74.06 3.43
C THR A 170 -33.39 73.35 4.37
N GLY A 171 -32.06 73.43 4.12
CA GLY A 171 -31.03 74.14 4.92
C GLY A 171 -30.50 73.34 6.13
N SER A 172 -29.21 73.18 6.44
CA SER A 172 -28.03 74.04 6.29
C SER A 172 -26.70 73.28 6.58
N THR A 173 -25.65 73.72 5.89
CA THR A 173 -24.21 73.39 5.91
C THR A 173 -23.41 73.77 7.17
N PRO A 174 -22.22 73.18 7.43
CA PRO A 174 -21.19 73.73 8.32
C PRO A 174 -20.02 74.40 7.55
N PRO A 175 -19.26 75.36 8.16
CA PRO A 175 -18.23 76.15 7.47
C PRO A 175 -16.79 75.84 8.04
N PRO A 176 -15.71 76.62 7.75
CA PRO A 176 -14.52 76.11 7.05
C PRO A 176 -13.16 76.37 7.77
N THR A 177 -12.08 75.93 7.12
CA THR A 177 -10.65 76.08 7.45
C THR A 177 -10.17 77.53 7.61
N GLN A 178 -9.30 77.81 8.60
CA GLN A 178 -8.27 78.87 8.55
C GLN A 178 -6.97 78.46 9.28
N ALA A 179 -5.86 78.94 8.73
CA ALA A 179 -4.48 78.76 9.19
C ALA A 179 -4.05 79.85 10.19
N THR A 180 -3.23 79.48 11.17
CA THR A 180 -2.41 80.44 11.94
C THR A 180 -1.16 79.76 12.54
N THR A 181 0.01 80.31 12.25
CA THR A 181 1.29 80.20 13.01
C THR A 181 1.41 81.45 13.92
N PRO A 182 2.46 81.69 14.76
CA PRO A 182 3.46 80.83 15.44
C PRO A 182 3.62 81.16 16.96
N SER A 183 4.46 80.39 17.69
CA SER A 183 5.36 80.77 18.84
C SER A 183 5.40 79.74 19.98
N PRO A 184 6.45 79.66 20.84
CA PRO A 184 7.87 79.90 20.62
C PRO A 184 8.79 78.76 21.17
N GLN A 185 10.06 78.91 20.78
CA GLN A 185 11.32 78.26 21.15
C GLN A 185 11.46 77.65 22.56
N THR A 186 12.14 76.49 22.61
CA THR A 186 13.23 76.24 23.57
C THR A 186 14.43 75.64 22.82
N GLU A 187 15.58 76.27 23.08
CA GLU A 187 16.95 76.07 22.59
C GLU A 187 17.51 74.66 22.90
N THR A 188 18.15 73.97 21.95
CA THR A 188 19.58 74.01 21.55
C THR A 188 20.53 73.29 22.52
N GLU A 189 21.12 72.18 22.06
CA GLU A 189 22.54 71.94 22.29
C GLU A 189 23.20 71.41 21.00
N MET A 190 24.17 72.18 20.52
CA MET A 190 25.01 71.94 19.35
C MET A 190 26.18 71.02 19.71
N THR A 191 26.59 70.17 18.76
CA THR A 191 28.01 69.86 18.55
C THR A 191 28.33 69.77 17.05
N PRO A 192 29.54 70.18 16.59
CA PRO A 192 29.83 70.53 15.19
C PRO A 192 30.52 69.39 14.40
N PRO A 193 30.66 69.52 13.06
CA PRO A 193 31.02 68.42 12.16
C PRO A 193 32.53 68.31 11.90
N PRO A 194 32.97 67.21 11.25
CA PRO A 194 34.00 67.38 10.24
C PRO A 194 33.75 66.62 8.93
N THR A 195 33.91 67.39 7.85
CA THR A 195 34.78 67.12 6.68
C THR A 195 34.65 65.81 5.91
N ALA A 196 34.20 65.98 4.67
CA ALA A 196 34.23 65.00 3.60
C ALA A 196 35.63 64.39 3.39
N THR A 197 35.70 63.07 3.42
CA THR A 197 36.83 62.29 2.88
C THR A 197 36.31 61.42 1.75
N GLN A 198 36.93 61.55 0.59
CA GLN A 198 36.72 60.69 -0.57
C GLN A 198 37.19 59.29 -0.22
N THR A 199 36.41 58.26 -0.56
CA THR A 199 36.90 56.87 -0.56
C THR A 199 36.59 56.26 -1.92
N GLU A 200 37.66 55.84 -2.58
CA GLU A 200 37.68 55.08 -3.82
C GLU A 200 36.68 53.91 -3.79
N THR A 201 35.80 53.88 -4.77
CA THR A 201 35.01 52.70 -5.14
C THR A 201 35.94 51.60 -5.62
N ALA A 202 36.06 50.54 -4.82
CA ALA A 202 36.58 49.24 -5.28
C ALA A 202 35.68 48.68 -6.39
N PRO A 203 36.24 48.00 -7.42
CA PRO A 203 35.44 47.40 -8.48
C PRO A 203 34.54 46.29 -7.90
N PRO A 204 33.31 46.12 -8.42
CA PRO A 204 32.38 45.13 -7.91
C PRO A 204 32.93 43.72 -8.15
N THR A 205 33.05 42.95 -7.06
CA THR A 205 33.31 41.53 -7.09
C THR A 205 32.27 40.84 -7.97
N PRO A 206 32.64 40.00 -8.96
CA PRO A 206 31.68 39.27 -9.75
C PRO A 206 30.80 38.42 -8.82
N MET A 207 29.48 38.59 -8.91
CA MET A 207 28.53 37.76 -8.19
C MET A 207 28.79 36.31 -8.59
N ALA A 208 29.32 35.52 -7.65
CA ALA A 208 29.40 34.09 -7.82
C ALA A 208 27.98 33.55 -7.98
N ILE A 209 27.70 32.98 -9.15
CA ILE A 209 26.49 32.21 -9.41
C ILE A 209 26.40 31.18 -8.28
N PRO A 210 25.32 31.15 -7.48
CA PRO A 210 25.17 30.12 -6.46
C PRO A 210 25.28 28.76 -7.15
N PRO A 211 26.05 27.81 -6.60
CA PRO A 211 26.19 26.50 -7.22
C PRO A 211 24.78 25.95 -7.46
N PRO A 212 24.49 25.40 -8.65
CA PRO A 212 23.19 24.83 -8.93
C PRO A 212 22.83 23.86 -7.80
N PRO A 213 21.56 23.84 -7.34
CA PRO A 213 21.14 22.93 -6.29
C PRO A 213 21.58 21.51 -6.67
N PRO A 214 22.07 20.70 -5.71
CA PRO A 214 22.54 19.36 -6.01
C PRO A 214 21.43 18.64 -6.76
N GLU A 215 21.70 18.33 -8.03
CA GLU A 215 20.76 17.61 -8.87
C GLU A 215 20.36 16.33 -8.10
N PRO A 216 19.07 15.98 -8.02
CA PRO A 216 18.72 14.64 -7.56
C PRO A 216 19.50 13.68 -8.45
N SER A 217 20.31 12.83 -7.82
CA SER A 217 21.37 12.09 -8.50
C SER A 217 20.86 11.07 -9.55
N LEU A 218 19.53 10.98 -9.74
CA LEU A 218 18.79 10.22 -10.73
C LEU A 218 17.60 11.07 -11.22
N SER A 219 17.33 11.08 -12.53
CA SER A 219 16.13 11.71 -13.09
C SER A 219 14.86 10.98 -12.63
N ILE A 220 13.67 11.61 -12.74
CA ILE A 220 12.41 10.95 -12.35
C ILE A 220 12.17 9.72 -13.25
N GLU A 221 12.55 9.78 -14.52
CA GLU A 221 12.50 8.66 -15.46
C GLU A 221 13.37 7.49 -14.99
N ASP A 222 14.57 7.78 -14.47
CA ASP A 222 15.45 6.75 -13.94
C ASP A 222 14.85 6.09 -12.69
N LEU A 223 14.26 6.88 -11.79
CA LEU A 223 13.61 6.39 -10.57
C LEU A 223 12.40 5.50 -10.89
N GLU A 224 11.63 5.82 -11.92
CA GLU A 224 10.53 4.97 -12.38
C GLU A 224 11.03 3.62 -12.85
N GLU A 225 12.10 3.59 -13.65
CA GLU A 225 12.63 2.35 -14.16
C GLU A 225 13.24 1.49 -13.05
N THR A 226 14.00 2.11 -12.13
CA THR A 226 14.56 1.42 -10.96
C THR A 226 13.46 0.88 -10.06
N LEU A 227 12.37 1.64 -9.85
CA LEU A 227 11.23 1.15 -9.06
C LEU A 227 10.55 -0.05 -9.74
N VAL A 228 10.37 -0.02 -11.06
CA VAL A 228 9.83 -1.16 -11.82
C VAL A 228 10.75 -2.39 -11.75
N GLU A 229 12.07 -2.19 -11.81
CA GLU A 229 13.05 -3.27 -11.64
C GLU A 229 12.95 -3.90 -10.25
N ILE A 230 12.85 -3.08 -9.20
CA ILE A 230 12.61 -3.54 -7.82
C ILE A 230 11.31 -4.35 -7.72
N MET A 231 10.21 -3.87 -8.32
CA MET A 231 8.93 -4.60 -8.33
C MET A 231 9.06 -5.98 -8.96
N VAL A 232 9.82 -6.09 -10.06
CA VAL A 232 10.05 -7.34 -10.78
C VAL A 232 10.94 -8.29 -9.99
N GLU A 233 12.06 -7.80 -9.47
CA GLU A 233 13.06 -8.63 -8.79
C GLU A 233 12.55 -9.20 -7.47
N GLU A 234 11.73 -8.43 -6.75
CA GLU A 234 11.19 -8.83 -5.45
C GLU A 234 9.76 -9.39 -5.51
N GLU A 235 9.21 -9.54 -6.71
CA GLU A 235 7.84 -10.01 -6.92
C GLU A 235 6.81 -9.19 -6.10
N ILE A 236 7.03 -7.88 -6.01
CA ILE A 236 6.13 -6.98 -5.29
C ILE A 236 4.80 -6.98 -6.03
N THR A 237 3.72 -7.29 -5.31
CA THR A 237 2.35 -7.25 -5.84
C THR A 237 1.61 -5.99 -5.42
N GLU A 238 2.03 -5.40 -4.30
CA GLU A 238 1.40 -4.24 -3.71
C GLU A 238 2.40 -3.30 -3.04
N ILE A 239 2.10 -2.01 -3.09
CA ILE A 239 2.83 -0.96 -2.39
C ILE A 239 1.91 -0.41 -1.32
N VAL A 240 2.30 -0.59 -0.06
CA VAL A 240 1.51 -0.22 1.11
C VAL A 240 2.25 0.88 1.88
N PRO A 241 1.63 2.05 2.11
CA PRO A 241 2.21 3.08 2.97
C PRO A 241 2.12 2.69 4.45
N LEU A 242 3.02 3.22 5.26
CA LEU A 242 2.96 3.14 6.72
C LEU A 242 2.70 4.52 7.33
N PRO A 243 1.89 4.64 8.40
CA PRO A 243 1.71 5.90 9.11
C PRO A 243 3.03 6.41 9.68
N ASN A 244 3.30 7.71 9.49
CA ASN A 244 4.49 8.35 10.03
C ASN A 244 4.08 9.61 10.82
N ASN A 245 4.43 9.64 12.11
CA ASN A 245 4.13 10.75 13.02
C ASN A 245 5.33 11.69 13.24
N THR A 246 6.48 11.39 12.63
CA THR A 246 7.71 12.17 12.81
C THR A 246 8.08 13.00 11.58
N SER A 247 7.37 12.84 10.46
CA SER A 247 7.59 13.64 9.25
C SER A 247 6.34 14.45 8.84
N PRO A 248 6.52 15.63 8.21
CA PRO A 248 5.42 16.48 7.76
C PRO A 248 4.55 15.83 6.69
N GLU A 249 5.01 14.77 6.04
CA GLU A 249 4.26 14.06 5.01
C GLU A 249 3.09 13.25 5.59
N GLY A 250 3.23 12.71 6.81
CA GLY A 250 2.20 11.94 7.54
C GLY A 250 2.20 10.43 7.28
N GLY A 251 3.01 9.97 6.34
CA GLY A 251 3.15 8.58 5.97
C GLY A 251 4.42 8.39 5.16
N SER A 252 4.91 7.16 5.10
CA SER A 252 6.16 6.82 4.42
C SER A 252 6.10 5.43 3.78
N TYR A 253 7.08 5.14 2.94
CA TYR A 253 7.31 3.85 2.31
C TYR A 253 8.75 3.36 2.62
N PRO A 254 9.06 2.98 3.86
CA PRO A 254 10.45 2.82 4.31
C PRO A 254 11.31 1.88 3.45
N ASP A 255 10.72 0.78 2.98
CA ASP A 255 11.42 -0.21 2.16
C ASP A 255 11.79 0.36 0.77
N LEU A 256 10.88 1.11 0.14
CA LEU A 256 11.15 1.71 -1.17
C LEU A 256 12.02 2.97 -1.07
N GLU A 257 11.78 3.80 -0.07
CA GLU A 257 12.54 5.03 0.20
C GLU A 257 14.02 4.72 0.47
N SER A 258 14.30 3.72 1.32
CA SER A 258 15.68 3.32 1.64
C SER A 258 16.43 2.73 0.44
N ARG A 259 15.74 1.98 -0.43
CA ARG A 259 16.33 1.36 -1.62
C ARG A 259 16.60 2.36 -2.73
N LEU A 260 15.68 3.30 -2.94
CA LEU A 260 15.80 4.33 -3.96
C LEU A 260 16.64 5.53 -3.49
N GLY A 261 16.83 5.68 -2.17
CA GLY A 261 17.54 6.81 -1.58
C GLY A 261 16.79 8.13 -1.78
N ILE A 262 15.45 8.09 -1.76
CA ILE A 262 14.58 9.25 -2.00
C ILE A 262 13.61 9.49 -0.85
N ASP A 263 13.09 10.71 -0.76
CA ASP A 263 12.04 11.06 0.18
C ASP A 263 10.65 10.61 -0.30
N THR A 264 9.69 10.60 0.63
CA THR A 264 8.30 10.24 0.35
C THR A 264 7.68 11.11 -0.74
N THR A 265 8.03 12.41 -0.77
CA THR A 265 7.48 13.36 -1.74
C THR A 265 7.89 13.02 -3.17
N THR A 266 9.16 12.69 -3.38
CA THR A 266 9.68 12.26 -4.69
C THR A 266 9.13 10.90 -5.07
N LEU A 267 9.05 9.96 -4.13
CA LEU A 267 8.47 8.65 -4.38
C LEU A 267 7.00 8.73 -4.81
N LEU A 268 6.19 9.56 -4.16
CA LEU A 268 4.79 9.76 -4.54
C LEU A 268 4.65 10.35 -5.96
N LYS A 269 5.58 11.21 -6.40
CA LYS A 269 5.62 11.69 -7.80
C LYS A 269 5.91 10.56 -8.78
N VAL A 270 6.86 9.68 -8.45
CA VAL A 270 7.21 8.50 -9.25
C VAL A 270 6.00 7.55 -9.34
N ILE A 271 5.37 7.22 -8.20
CA ILE A 271 4.17 6.38 -8.16
C ILE A 271 3.05 6.97 -9.01
N LYS A 272 2.84 8.30 -8.96
CA LYS A 272 1.85 8.97 -9.82
C LYS A 272 2.12 8.74 -11.31
N ARG A 273 3.37 8.85 -11.77
CA ARG A 273 3.73 8.57 -13.18
C ARG A 273 3.53 7.11 -13.55
N LEU A 274 3.76 6.17 -12.62
CA LEU A 274 3.48 4.75 -12.84
C LEU A 274 1.97 4.45 -12.93
N ILE A 275 1.14 5.22 -12.21
CA ILE A 275 -0.32 5.19 -12.34
C ILE A 275 -0.75 5.70 -13.71
N ASP A 276 -0.19 6.84 -14.16
CA ASP A 276 -0.46 7.39 -15.49
C ASP A 276 -0.08 6.41 -16.61
N LYS A 277 0.98 5.60 -16.39
CA LYS A 277 1.42 4.51 -17.29
C LYS A 277 0.66 3.20 -17.12
N ASN A 278 -0.34 3.13 -16.22
CA ASN A 278 -1.14 1.94 -15.93
C ASN A 278 -0.32 0.72 -15.42
N ILE A 279 0.91 0.95 -14.96
CA ILE A 279 1.79 -0.07 -14.35
C ILE A 279 1.34 -0.35 -12.92
N VAL A 280 0.88 0.68 -12.24
CA VAL A 280 0.39 0.64 -10.87
C VAL A 280 -1.03 1.19 -10.84
N LYS A 281 -1.90 0.64 -10.00
CA LYS A 281 -3.28 1.11 -9.82
C LYS A 281 -3.57 1.35 -8.36
N VAL A 282 -4.40 2.34 -8.06
CA VAL A 282 -4.94 2.53 -6.71
C VAL A 282 -5.83 1.34 -6.39
N SER A 283 -5.45 0.57 -5.37
CA SER A 283 -6.21 -0.59 -4.91
C SER A 283 -7.21 -0.21 -3.81
N GLY A 284 -6.93 0.85 -3.06
CA GLY A 284 -7.77 1.28 -1.94
C GLY A 284 -7.11 2.35 -1.10
N VAL A 285 -7.84 2.80 -0.07
CA VAL A 285 -7.33 3.71 0.96
C VAL A 285 -6.78 2.88 2.11
N GLU A 286 -5.52 3.12 2.49
CA GLU A 286 -4.89 2.46 3.64
C GLU A 286 -5.19 3.23 4.93
N PHE A 287 -4.93 4.54 4.95
CA PHE A 287 -5.26 5.42 6.07
C PHE A 287 -5.41 6.88 5.64
N LYS A 288 -5.94 7.71 6.53
CA LYS A 288 -5.99 9.16 6.39
C LYS A 288 -5.24 9.82 7.54
N LYS A 289 -4.57 10.93 7.24
CA LYS A 289 -3.88 11.75 8.23
C LYS A 289 -4.45 13.16 8.25
N VAL A 290 -4.66 13.67 9.46
CA VAL A 290 -5.03 15.08 9.69
C VAL A 290 -3.86 15.96 9.28
N MET A 291 -4.15 17.00 8.49
CA MET A 291 -3.21 17.96 7.94
C MET A 291 -3.56 19.36 8.42
N CYS A 292 -2.53 20.18 8.57
CA CYS A 292 -2.69 21.61 8.77
C CYS A 292 -3.31 22.25 7.50
N PRO A 293 -4.42 22.99 7.61
CA PRO A 293 -5.05 23.63 6.46
C PRO A 293 -4.18 24.73 5.81
N HIS A 294 -3.22 25.27 6.56
CA HIS A 294 -2.34 26.34 6.06
C HIS A 294 -1.10 25.82 5.33
N CYS A 295 -0.32 24.93 5.97
CA CYS A 295 0.96 24.48 5.41
C CYS A 295 0.94 23.04 4.88
N GLN A 296 -0.19 22.34 4.95
CA GLN A 296 -0.33 20.95 4.48
C GLN A 296 0.69 19.99 5.13
N SER A 297 1.06 20.25 6.38
CA SER A 297 1.88 19.34 7.21
C SER A 297 1.00 18.43 8.06
N ALA A 298 1.37 17.16 8.15
CA ALA A 298 0.76 16.14 9.00
C ALA A 298 1.31 16.14 10.43
N LEU A 299 2.35 16.94 10.71
CA LEU A 299 2.94 17.07 12.03
C LEU A 299 2.07 17.98 12.89
N ASN A 300 1.27 17.36 13.74
CA ASN A 300 0.42 18.05 14.69
C ASN A 300 0.35 17.33 16.03
N ILE A 301 0.04 18.10 17.08
CA ILE A 301 -0.29 17.60 18.41
C ILE A 301 -1.77 17.84 18.63
N LEU A 302 -2.50 16.77 18.94
CA LEU A 302 -3.87 16.85 19.41
C LEU A 302 -3.89 17.37 20.85
N THR A 303 -4.71 18.39 21.10
CA THR A 303 -4.93 18.98 22.42
C THR A 303 -6.41 18.85 22.79
N LEU A 304 -6.65 18.43 24.03
CA LEU A 304 -7.99 18.43 24.62
C LEU A 304 -8.09 19.60 25.60
N SER A 305 -9.10 20.45 25.45
CA SER A 305 -9.29 21.61 26.32
C SER A 305 -10.75 21.83 26.72
N CYS A 306 -10.95 22.64 27.75
CA CYS A 306 -12.26 23.08 28.20
C CYS A 306 -12.89 24.05 27.20
N ARG A 307 -14.15 23.82 26.82
CA ARG A 307 -14.89 24.71 25.91
C ARG A 307 -15.20 26.08 26.51
N ALA A 308 -15.32 26.17 27.84
CA ALA A 308 -15.68 27.41 28.52
C ALA A 308 -14.49 28.35 28.72
N CYS A 309 -13.34 27.84 29.17
CA CYS A 309 -12.18 28.66 29.52
C CYS A 309 -10.92 28.41 28.67
N GLY A 310 -10.91 27.38 27.79
CA GLY A 310 -9.76 27.03 26.97
C GLY A 310 -8.63 26.28 27.70
N SER A 311 -8.75 26.03 29.01
CA SER A 311 -7.72 25.31 29.77
C SER A 311 -7.58 23.85 29.32
N THR A 312 -6.34 23.36 29.27
CA THR A 312 -6.02 21.94 29.04
C THR A 312 -6.07 21.10 30.33
N ASN A 313 -6.27 21.73 31.49
CA ASN A 313 -6.37 21.08 32.79
C ASN A 313 -7.77 20.46 32.97
N ILE A 314 -8.05 19.44 32.17
CA ILE A 314 -9.32 18.70 32.17
C ILE A 314 -9.09 17.24 32.54
N GLY A 315 -10.02 16.68 33.31
CA GLY A 315 -10.03 15.27 33.69
C GLY A 315 -11.30 14.58 33.19
N ARG A 316 -11.17 13.34 32.75
CA ARG A 316 -12.32 12.47 32.48
C ARG A 316 -12.81 11.88 33.80
N GLN A 317 -14.06 12.13 34.16
CA GLN A 317 -14.70 11.58 35.34
C GLN A 317 -15.81 10.60 34.93
N ARG A 318 -15.90 9.48 35.64
CA ARG A 318 -16.93 8.46 35.43
C ARG A 318 -17.86 8.42 36.62
N ILE A 319 -19.15 8.30 36.34
CA ILE A 319 -20.16 7.94 37.33
C ILE A 319 -20.35 6.44 37.25
N LEU A 320 -20.14 5.77 38.38
CA LEU A 320 -20.32 4.34 38.52
C LEU A 320 -21.63 4.06 39.26
N GLN A 321 -22.32 3.03 38.81
CA GLN A 321 -23.50 2.45 39.42
C GLN A 321 -23.12 1.14 40.08
N HIS A 322 -23.35 1.00 41.38
CA HIS A 322 -23.32 -0.32 42.01
C HIS A 322 -24.60 -1.07 41.69
N GLU A 323 -24.50 -2.17 40.95
CA GLU A 323 -25.70 -2.88 40.46
C GLU A 323 -26.55 -3.46 41.60
N ALA A 324 -25.94 -3.97 42.68
CA ALA A 324 -26.69 -4.54 43.79
C ALA A 324 -27.48 -3.53 44.62
N CYS A 325 -26.90 -2.37 44.97
CA CYS A 325 -27.59 -1.39 45.82
C CYS A 325 -28.11 -0.15 45.07
N GLY A 326 -27.82 -0.02 43.78
CA GLY A 326 -28.24 1.10 42.93
C GLY A 326 -27.56 2.44 43.23
N TYR A 327 -26.53 2.49 44.08
CA TYR A 327 -25.81 3.73 44.36
C TYR A 327 -25.08 4.24 43.12
N LEU A 328 -25.28 5.52 42.81
CA LEU A 328 -24.64 6.26 41.72
C LEU A 328 -23.69 7.30 42.32
N GLY A 329 -22.43 7.28 41.91
CA GLY A 329 -21.44 8.25 42.40
C GLY A 329 -20.20 8.30 41.51
N PRO A 330 -19.33 9.31 41.70
CA PRO A 330 -18.07 9.39 40.97
C PRO A 330 -17.16 8.21 41.32
N GLU A 331 -16.31 7.78 40.38
CA GLU A 331 -15.36 6.66 40.56
C GLU A 331 -14.55 6.78 41.87
N ASP A 332 -14.12 7.98 42.24
CA ASP A 332 -13.37 8.24 43.46
C ASP A 332 -14.16 7.92 44.75
N SER A 333 -15.49 8.04 44.71
CA SER A 333 -16.36 7.72 45.88
C SER A 333 -16.44 6.23 46.18
N PHE A 334 -16.02 5.37 45.25
CA PHE A 334 -15.97 3.91 45.44
C PHE A 334 -14.64 3.42 46.00
N THR A 335 -13.73 4.31 46.38
CA THR A 335 -12.43 3.94 46.97
C THR A 335 -12.32 4.48 48.39
N ALA A 336 -12.23 3.59 49.38
CA ALA A 336 -12.01 3.96 50.78
C ALA A 336 -10.83 3.16 51.36
N GLY A 337 -9.82 3.86 51.88
CA GLY A 337 -8.62 3.23 52.44
C GLY A 337 -7.85 2.33 51.46
N GLY A 338 -7.89 2.64 50.16
CA GLY A 338 -7.25 1.86 49.09
C GLY A 338 -8.01 0.59 48.68
N ARG A 339 -9.23 0.36 49.20
CA ARG A 339 -10.10 -0.76 48.81
C ARG A 339 -11.33 -0.26 48.05
N PRO A 340 -11.77 -0.96 47.00
CA PRO A 340 -12.99 -0.62 46.29
C PRO A 340 -14.21 -1.04 47.13
N LEU A 341 -14.91 -0.06 47.70
CA LEU A 341 -16.07 -0.24 48.59
C LEU A 341 -17.21 0.65 48.10
N CYS A 342 -18.44 0.12 48.09
CA CYS A 342 -19.61 0.96 47.87
C CYS A 342 -19.84 1.85 49.11
N PRO A 343 -19.92 3.18 48.98
CA PRO A 343 -20.12 4.07 50.14
C PRO A 343 -21.53 3.95 50.75
N ARG A 344 -22.50 3.37 50.00
CA ARG A 344 -23.88 3.19 50.48
C ARG A 344 -24.07 1.90 51.27
N CYS A 345 -23.61 0.76 50.76
CA CYS A 345 -23.85 -0.54 51.40
C CYS A 345 -22.60 -1.13 52.08
N GLY A 346 -21.43 -0.50 51.93
CA GLY A 346 -20.17 -0.98 52.50
C GLY A 346 -19.61 -2.26 51.86
N SER A 347 -20.29 -2.81 50.85
CA SER A 347 -19.87 -4.04 50.18
C SER A 347 -18.57 -3.82 49.39
N SER A 348 -17.70 -4.83 49.41
CA SER A 348 -16.53 -4.85 48.52
C SER A 348 -16.97 -5.07 47.08
N VAL A 349 -16.63 -4.09 46.24
CA VAL A 349 -17.00 -4.06 44.82
C VAL A 349 -15.77 -4.37 43.98
N LYS A 350 -15.95 -5.09 42.88
CA LYS A 350 -14.85 -5.32 41.92
C LYS A 350 -15.03 -4.39 40.72
N ILE A 351 -13.98 -3.67 40.36
CA ILE A 351 -13.93 -2.92 39.10
C ILE A 351 -13.57 -3.92 38.00
N LEU A 352 -14.57 -4.42 37.26
CA LEU A 352 -14.33 -5.23 36.08
C LEU A 352 -13.88 -4.32 34.93
N ARG A 353 -12.67 -4.54 34.42
CA ARG A 353 -12.16 -3.90 33.19
C ARG A 353 -12.11 -4.96 32.08
N GLY A 354 -13.25 -5.22 31.44
CA GLY A 354 -13.36 -6.16 30.31
C GLY A 354 -14.72 -6.87 30.24
N PRO A 355 -15.04 -7.56 29.13
CA PRO A 355 -16.23 -8.38 29.03
C PRO A 355 -15.93 -9.74 29.68
N ILE A 356 -16.33 -9.92 30.93
CA ILE A 356 -16.38 -11.23 31.58
C ILE A 356 -17.82 -11.42 32.03
N GLU A 357 -18.46 -12.45 31.50
CA GLU A 357 -19.86 -12.84 31.71
C GLU A 357 -20.04 -13.68 32.98
N ASP A 358 -19.14 -13.55 33.97
CA ASP A 358 -19.27 -14.30 35.21
C ASP A 358 -20.16 -13.50 36.18
N GLU A 359 -21.39 -13.99 36.29
CA GLU A 359 -22.42 -13.66 37.26
C GLU A 359 -21.82 -13.37 38.64
N GLN A 360 -21.89 -12.12 39.09
CA GLN A 360 -21.72 -11.79 40.50
C GLN A 360 -22.31 -10.42 40.85
N GLU A 361 -23.13 -10.41 41.89
CA GLU A 361 -23.96 -9.33 42.43
C GLU A 361 -23.18 -8.09 42.95
N GLN A 362 -21.91 -7.88 42.58
CA GLN A 362 -21.04 -6.83 43.13
C GLN A 362 -20.20 -6.10 42.07
N VAL A 363 -20.83 -5.83 40.92
CA VAL A 363 -20.21 -5.11 39.79
C VAL A 363 -20.51 -3.61 39.87
N LEU A 364 -19.50 -2.79 39.59
CA LEU A 364 -19.65 -1.38 39.26
C LEU A 364 -19.82 -1.23 37.75
N LYS A 365 -20.96 -0.70 37.31
CA LYS A 365 -21.22 -0.36 35.91
C LYS A 365 -20.95 1.11 35.66
N VAL A 366 -20.31 1.45 34.54
CA VAL A 366 -20.18 2.86 34.13
C VAL A 366 -21.56 3.34 33.68
N HIS A 367 -22.15 4.27 34.43
CA HIS A 367 -23.45 4.86 34.12
C HIS A 367 -23.31 6.02 33.14
N SER A 368 -22.32 6.89 33.36
CA SER A 368 -22.01 8.01 32.48
C SER A 368 -20.53 8.40 32.60
N SER A 369 -20.03 9.12 31.59
CA SER A 369 -18.70 9.72 31.60
C SER A 369 -18.77 11.14 31.07
N PHE A 370 -18.06 12.05 31.71
CA PHE A 370 -17.95 13.45 31.32
C PHE A 370 -16.52 13.95 31.56
N PHE A 371 -16.24 15.15 31.08
CA PHE A 371 -15.00 15.88 31.33
C PHE A 371 -15.27 17.04 32.27
N MET A 372 -14.46 17.16 33.31
CA MET A 372 -14.47 18.28 34.25
C MET A 372 -13.20 19.11 34.05
N CYS A 373 -13.33 20.43 33.98
CA CYS A 373 -12.20 21.33 34.02
C CYS A 373 -11.83 21.67 35.46
N TYR A 374 -10.57 21.49 35.85
CA TYR A 374 -10.11 21.77 37.21
C TYR A 374 -9.81 23.26 37.46
N ASP A 375 -9.80 24.08 36.42
CA ASP A 375 -9.54 25.53 36.55
C ASP A 375 -10.83 26.35 36.65
N CYS A 376 -11.89 25.97 35.93
CA CYS A 376 -13.18 26.71 35.93
C CYS A 376 -14.37 25.89 36.43
N ASN A 377 -14.18 24.61 36.78
CA ASN A 377 -15.21 23.68 37.22
C ASN A 377 -16.34 23.40 36.21
N GLU A 378 -16.15 23.77 34.95
CA GLU A 378 -17.09 23.43 33.87
C GLU A 378 -17.15 21.90 33.67
N VAL A 379 -18.37 21.38 33.51
CA VAL A 379 -18.63 19.97 33.22
C VAL A 379 -19.21 19.85 31.82
N SER A 380 -18.52 19.10 30.95
CA SER A 380 -18.91 18.91 29.56
C SER A 380 -18.92 17.42 29.20
N PRO A 381 -19.84 16.94 28.34
CA PRO A 381 -19.83 15.55 27.89
C PRO A 381 -18.57 15.25 27.04
N ASP A 382 -18.15 16.23 26.22
CA ASP A 382 -17.01 16.11 25.31
C ASP A 382 -16.07 17.31 25.45
N PRO A 383 -14.74 17.08 25.39
CA PRO A 383 -13.78 18.17 25.40
C PRO A 383 -13.84 18.94 24.08
N TYR A 384 -13.22 20.11 24.07
CA TYR A 384 -12.84 20.77 22.81
C TYR A 384 -11.61 20.05 22.25
N ILE A 385 -11.66 19.66 20.98
CA ILE A 385 -10.55 18.99 20.28
C ILE A 385 -9.93 20.01 19.32
N SER A 386 -8.66 20.33 19.55
CA SER A 386 -7.87 21.15 18.66
C SER A 386 -6.56 20.46 18.29
N PHE A 387 -5.93 20.96 17.24
CA PHE A 387 -4.64 20.52 16.75
C PHE A 387 -3.71 21.71 16.68
N ARG A 388 -2.48 21.54 17.13
CA ARG A 388 -1.39 22.50 16.91
C ARG A 388 -0.43 21.96 15.88
N CYS A 389 -0.24 22.67 14.77
CA CYS A 389 0.75 22.31 13.76
C CYS A 389 2.17 22.52 14.32
N LEU A 390 3.01 21.50 14.27
CA LEU A 390 4.42 21.60 14.70
C LEU A 390 5.34 22.21 13.63
N THR A 391 4.85 22.39 12.41
CA THR A 391 5.61 23.00 11.31
C THR A 391 5.41 24.51 11.25
N CYS A 392 4.18 25.00 11.32
CA CYS A 392 3.87 26.44 11.19
C CYS A 392 3.28 27.08 12.46
N GLY A 393 2.99 26.29 13.50
CA GLY A 393 2.45 26.80 14.77
C GLY A 393 0.94 27.10 14.75
N LEU A 394 0.25 26.97 13.62
CA LEU A 394 -1.19 27.23 13.53
C LEU A 394 -1.99 26.27 14.42
N ASP A 395 -2.88 26.82 15.23
CA ASP A 395 -3.93 26.09 15.93
C ASP A 395 -5.19 26.00 15.03
N TYR A 396 -5.75 24.80 14.92
CA TYR A 396 -6.95 24.52 14.13
C TYR A 396 -7.76 23.43 14.81
N ASP A 397 -8.99 23.19 14.35
CA ASP A 397 -9.97 22.35 15.05
C ASP A 397 -10.65 21.35 14.10
N LEU A 398 -11.65 20.63 14.61
CA LEU A 398 -12.42 19.67 13.83
C LEU A 398 -13.26 20.29 12.69
N SER A 399 -13.45 21.62 12.67
CA SER A 399 -14.20 22.30 11.60
C SER A 399 -13.30 22.76 10.44
N SER A 400 -12.00 22.96 10.71
CA SER A 400 -11.06 23.60 9.78
C SER A 400 -9.93 22.69 9.30
N PHE A 401 -9.77 21.50 9.88
CA PHE A 401 -8.70 20.60 9.48
C PHE A 401 -8.93 19.98 8.09
N GLU A 402 -7.84 19.58 7.42
CA GLU A 402 -7.89 18.82 6.17
C GLU A 402 -7.35 17.40 6.36
N PHE A 403 -7.65 16.50 5.41
CA PHE A 403 -7.09 15.14 5.42
C PHE A 403 -6.26 14.85 4.17
N LYS A 404 -5.07 14.27 4.38
CA LYS A 404 -4.32 13.60 3.32
C LYS A 404 -4.66 12.12 3.33
N THR A 405 -4.98 11.60 2.15
CA THR A 405 -5.30 10.18 1.96
C THR A 405 -4.07 9.43 1.47
N PHE A 406 -3.72 8.35 2.16
CA PHE A 406 -2.66 7.44 1.78
C PHE A 406 -3.26 6.20 1.15
N TYR A 407 -2.91 5.96 -0.11
CA TYR A 407 -3.44 4.85 -0.89
C TYR A 407 -2.52 3.64 -0.83
N LYS A 408 -3.14 2.47 -0.85
CA LYS A 408 -2.50 1.22 -1.23
C LYS A 408 -2.55 1.08 -2.74
N TYR A 409 -1.45 0.66 -3.33
CA TYR A 409 -1.35 0.48 -4.77
C TYR A 409 -1.13 -0.99 -5.13
N ALA A 410 -1.91 -1.50 -6.10
CA ALA A 410 -1.71 -2.81 -6.68
C ALA A 410 -0.91 -2.68 -7.98
N ILE A 411 0.04 -3.58 -8.19
CA ILE A 411 0.84 -3.63 -9.42
C ILE A 411 0.06 -4.41 -10.47
N ASN A 412 0.06 -3.90 -11.71
CA ASN A 412 -0.61 -4.55 -12.83
C ASN A 412 0.26 -5.70 -13.38
N PRO A 413 -0.10 -6.97 -13.14
CA PRO A 413 0.74 -8.10 -13.51
C PRO A 413 0.93 -8.21 -15.03
N GLU A 414 -0.07 -7.81 -15.82
CA GLU A 414 0.02 -7.84 -17.28
C GLU A 414 1.11 -6.88 -17.78
N MET A 415 1.13 -5.65 -17.25
CA MET A 415 2.13 -4.64 -17.64
C MET A 415 3.53 -5.05 -17.20
N ILE A 416 3.68 -5.60 -16.01
CA ILE A 416 4.96 -6.14 -15.55
C ILE A 416 5.42 -7.29 -16.45
N SER A 417 4.52 -8.22 -16.80
CA SER A 417 4.85 -9.34 -17.68
C SER A 417 5.26 -8.87 -19.08
N GLU A 418 4.65 -7.80 -19.60
CA GLU A 418 5.00 -7.20 -20.88
C GLU A 418 6.39 -6.52 -20.81
N LEU A 419 6.68 -5.78 -19.76
CA LEU A 419 8.01 -5.18 -19.53
C LEU A 419 9.10 -6.27 -19.39
N GLN A 420 8.78 -7.38 -18.72
CA GLN A 420 9.68 -8.54 -18.65
C GLN A 420 9.90 -9.19 -20.02
N ARG A 421 8.84 -9.33 -20.84
CA ARG A 421 8.95 -9.84 -22.21
C ARG A 421 9.84 -8.95 -23.06
N GLN A 422 9.68 -7.64 -22.94
CA GLN A 422 10.50 -6.65 -23.65
C GLN A 422 11.97 -6.75 -23.28
N LYS A 423 12.32 -6.95 -21.99
CA LYS A 423 13.71 -7.11 -21.53
C LYS A 423 14.27 -8.54 -21.71
N ARG A 424 13.45 -9.53 -22.07
CA ARG A 424 13.85 -10.95 -22.24
C ARG A 424 15.02 -11.15 -23.20
N PRO A 425 15.11 -10.49 -24.37
CA PRO A 425 16.22 -10.69 -25.30
C PRO A 425 17.58 -10.33 -24.68
N LEU A 426 17.65 -9.26 -23.89
CA LEU A 426 18.90 -8.86 -23.23
C LEU A 426 19.37 -9.93 -22.23
N LYS A 427 18.45 -10.55 -21.49
CA LYS A 427 18.80 -11.64 -20.55
C LYS A 427 19.39 -12.84 -21.30
N LEU A 428 18.77 -13.26 -22.40
CA LEU A 428 19.24 -14.39 -23.21
C LEU A 428 20.60 -14.09 -23.86
N ILE A 429 20.79 -12.89 -24.41
CA ILE A 429 22.06 -12.44 -24.98
C ILE A 429 23.14 -12.41 -23.90
N ALA A 430 22.82 -11.90 -22.70
CA ALA A 430 23.77 -11.86 -21.60
C ALA A 430 24.20 -13.25 -21.14
N GLU A 431 23.27 -14.21 -21.06
CA GLU A 431 23.59 -15.61 -20.75
C GLU A 431 24.52 -16.24 -21.78
N GLU A 432 24.26 -16.01 -23.07
CA GLU A 432 25.06 -16.57 -24.15
C GLU A 432 26.47 -15.95 -24.21
N LEU A 433 26.58 -14.63 -24.06
CA LEU A 433 27.88 -13.95 -23.93
C LEU A 433 28.68 -14.48 -22.74
N LYS A 434 28.02 -14.74 -21.59
CA LYS A 434 28.68 -15.34 -20.41
C LYS A 434 29.21 -16.75 -20.71
N LYS A 435 28.46 -17.60 -21.42
CA LYS A 435 28.94 -18.94 -21.82
C LYS A 435 30.20 -18.87 -22.68
N GLN A 436 30.36 -17.81 -23.47
CA GLN A 436 31.52 -17.57 -24.33
C GLN A 436 32.69 -16.87 -23.61
N GLY A 437 32.60 -16.68 -22.29
CA GLY A 437 33.67 -16.15 -21.45
C GLY A 437 33.72 -14.62 -21.37
N TYR A 438 32.62 -13.92 -21.68
CA TYR A 438 32.48 -12.49 -21.45
C TYR A 438 31.89 -12.18 -20.07
N GLU A 439 32.40 -11.13 -19.44
CA GLU A 439 31.80 -10.50 -18.27
C GLU A 439 30.72 -9.53 -18.75
N VAL A 440 29.46 -9.76 -18.36
CA VAL A 440 28.31 -8.99 -18.83
C VAL A 440 27.62 -8.27 -17.68
N GLN A 441 27.35 -6.99 -17.88
CA GLN A 441 26.59 -6.12 -16.97
C GLN A 441 25.32 -5.63 -17.69
N LEU A 442 24.15 -5.94 -17.14
CA LEU A 442 22.86 -5.41 -17.62
C LEU A 442 22.56 -4.09 -16.91
N GLY A 443 21.98 -3.12 -17.63
CA GLY A 443 21.63 -1.80 -17.07
C GLY A 443 22.84 -1.02 -16.54
N ALA A 444 24.02 -1.21 -17.14
CA ALA A 444 25.26 -0.61 -16.68
C ALA A 444 25.22 0.92 -16.74
N ARG A 445 25.80 1.57 -15.73
CA ARG A 445 26.00 3.02 -15.69
C ARG A 445 27.49 3.32 -15.70
N ILE A 446 27.98 3.95 -16.76
CA ILE A 446 29.41 4.27 -16.91
C ILE A 446 29.62 5.78 -16.92
N LEU A 447 30.76 6.21 -16.39
CA LEU A 447 31.16 7.62 -16.38
C LEU A 447 31.88 7.93 -17.69
N GLY A 448 31.38 8.90 -18.44
CA GLY A 448 32.07 9.41 -19.63
C GLY A 448 33.23 10.33 -19.29
N SER A 449 34.04 10.68 -20.30
CA SER A 449 35.15 11.63 -20.18
C SER A 449 34.68 13.01 -19.70
N SER A 450 33.43 13.37 -20.01
CA SER A 450 32.72 14.57 -19.57
C SER A 450 32.26 14.54 -18.10
N LYS A 451 32.46 13.42 -17.39
CA LYS A 451 31.89 13.12 -16.06
C LYS A 451 30.36 12.98 -16.04
N VAL A 452 29.71 12.95 -17.22
CA VAL A 452 28.30 12.58 -17.33
C VAL A 452 28.17 11.06 -17.21
N ARG A 453 27.14 10.60 -16.50
CA ARG A 453 26.82 9.17 -16.39
C ARG A 453 25.93 8.75 -17.55
N HIS A 454 26.38 7.76 -18.31
CA HIS A 454 25.64 7.15 -19.41
C HIS A 454 25.08 5.81 -18.99
N LYS A 455 23.81 5.57 -19.32
CA LYS A 455 23.14 4.28 -19.11
C LYS A 455 23.26 3.42 -20.37
N ILE A 456 23.53 2.13 -20.18
CA ILE A 456 23.70 1.13 -21.22
C ILE A 456 22.87 -0.09 -20.85
N ASP A 457 22.08 -0.61 -21.80
CA ASP A 457 21.20 -1.74 -21.51
C ASP A 457 21.99 -3.04 -21.28
N LEU A 458 23.05 -3.26 -22.04
CA LEU A 458 24.00 -4.36 -21.83
C LEU A 458 25.42 -3.93 -22.22
N LEU A 459 26.34 -4.04 -21.26
CA LEU A 459 27.77 -3.83 -21.44
C LEU A 459 28.49 -5.16 -21.28
N TYR A 460 29.40 -5.50 -22.19
CA TYR A 460 30.19 -6.72 -22.08
C TYR A 460 31.68 -6.45 -22.24
N SER A 461 32.45 -7.18 -21.45
CA SER A 461 33.90 -7.03 -21.31
C SER A 461 34.57 -8.39 -21.27
N ARG A 462 35.87 -8.43 -21.57
CA ARG A 462 36.66 -9.65 -21.53
C ARG A 462 38.07 -9.29 -21.06
N LEU A 463 38.55 -9.99 -20.03
CA LEU A 463 39.85 -9.72 -19.39
C LEU A 463 39.96 -8.25 -18.93
N GLY A 464 38.90 -7.72 -18.31
CA GLY A 464 38.85 -6.34 -17.81
C GLY A 464 38.75 -5.23 -18.87
N GLN A 465 38.75 -5.57 -20.16
CA GLN A 465 38.57 -4.60 -21.25
C GLN A 465 37.13 -4.62 -21.77
N VAL A 466 36.51 -3.45 -21.87
CA VAL A 466 35.18 -3.28 -22.50
C VAL A 466 35.28 -3.66 -23.98
N ARG A 467 34.43 -4.60 -24.42
CA ARG A 467 34.42 -5.12 -25.79
C ARG A 467 33.27 -4.59 -26.62
N GLY A 468 32.17 -4.22 -25.98
CA GLY A 468 31.08 -3.52 -26.65
C GLY A 468 29.91 -3.20 -25.75
N ALA A 469 28.99 -2.44 -26.30
CA ALA A 469 27.75 -2.01 -25.66
C ALA A 469 26.56 -2.28 -26.57
N VAL A 470 25.44 -2.67 -25.97
CA VAL A 470 24.20 -2.99 -26.65
C VAL A 470 23.08 -2.14 -26.06
N PHE A 471 22.29 -1.54 -26.95
CA PHE A 471 21.06 -0.82 -26.64
C PHE A 471 19.87 -1.58 -27.21
N LEU A 472 18.78 -1.70 -26.46
CA LEU A 472 17.55 -2.36 -26.90
C LEU A 472 16.41 -1.34 -27.03
N PHE A 473 15.86 -1.23 -28.24
CA PHE A 473 14.61 -0.53 -28.49
C PHE A 473 13.46 -1.53 -28.47
N SER A 474 12.69 -1.50 -27.38
CA SER A 474 11.60 -2.44 -27.10
C SER A 474 10.25 -2.05 -27.72
N ASP A 475 10.16 -0.90 -28.37
CA ASP A 475 8.91 -0.45 -28.98
C ASP A 475 8.70 -1.01 -30.39
N LYS A 476 7.53 -0.71 -30.97
CA LYS A 476 7.12 -1.23 -32.29
C LYS A 476 7.92 -0.65 -33.47
N GLY A 477 8.94 0.19 -33.22
CA GLY A 477 9.74 0.87 -34.24
C GLY A 477 9.26 2.29 -34.55
N GLY A 478 9.86 2.91 -35.59
CA GLY A 478 9.60 4.28 -36.02
C GLY A 478 10.79 5.23 -35.88
N ALA A 479 10.51 6.54 -35.84
CA ALA A 479 11.51 7.60 -35.74
C ALA A 479 12.20 7.63 -34.37
N LYS A 480 13.50 7.32 -34.34
CA LYS A 480 14.35 7.22 -33.14
C LYS A 480 15.60 8.07 -33.20
N ILE A 481 15.56 9.14 -34.00
CA ILE A 481 16.68 10.05 -34.20
C ILE A 481 17.23 10.56 -32.86
N HIS A 482 16.35 10.97 -31.94
CA HIS A 482 16.78 11.53 -30.66
C HIS A 482 17.45 10.50 -29.75
N GLU A 483 16.92 9.27 -29.67
CA GLU A 483 17.57 8.19 -28.92
C GLU A 483 18.93 7.80 -29.53
N ILE A 484 19.02 7.74 -30.86
CA ILE A 484 20.28 7.45 -31.55
C ILE A 484 21.31 8.57 -31.34
N MET A 485 20.88 9.84 -31.35
CA MET A 485 21.76 10.97 -31.02
C MET A 485 22.33 10.86 -29.60
N LYS A 486 21.55 10.42 -28.61
CA LYS A 486 22.07 10.15 -27.26
C LYS A 486 23.14 9.07 -27.27
N ILE A 487 22.93 7.99 -28.04
CA ILE A 487 23.91 6.90 -28.18
C ILE A 487 25.19 7.41 -28.86
N ILE A 488 25.08 8.28 -29.87
CA ILE A 488 26.24 8.88 -30.55
C ILE A 488 27.05 9.77 -29.59
N VAL A 489 26.38 10.62 -28.80
CA VAL A 489 27.03 11.44 -27.77
C VAL A 489 27.74 10.56 -26.75
N MET A 490 27.07 9.50 -26.30
CA MET A 490 27.62 8.52 -25.38
C MET A 490 28.84 7.78 -25.98
N LYS A 491 28.79 7.40 -27.27
CA LYS A 491 29.92 6.79 -28.00
C LYS A 491 31.15 7.67 -27.97
N ALA A 492 30.98 8.95 -28.30
CA ALA A 492 32.06 9.93 -28.31
C ALA A 492 32.66 10.14 -26.90
N ASP A 493 31.81 10.14 -25.87
CA ASP A 493 32.22 10.44 -24.49
C ASP A 493 32.90 9.25 -23.78
N THR A 494 32.46 8.03 -24.09
CA THR A 494 32.91 6.79 -23.43
C THR A 494 33.99 6.03 -24.20
N ARG A 495 34.25 6.42 -25.46
CA ARG A 495 35.21 5.77 -26.38
C ARG A 495 34.94 4.27 -26.60
N ILE A 496 33.68 3.85 -26.49
CA ILE A 496 33.27 2.48 -26.83
C ILE A 496 32.98 2.43 -28.32
N ASP A 497 33.85 1.81 -29.11
CA ASP A 497 33.69 1.78 -30.57
C ASP A 497 32.60 0.79 -31.03
N ASN A 498 32.54 -0.37 -30.39
CA ASN A 498 31.62 -1.44 -30.75
C ASN A 498 30.26 -1.26 -30.07
N ILE A 499 29.40 -0.45 -30.69
CA ILE A 499 28.01 -0.23 -30.25
C ILE A 499 27.03 -0.90 -31.20
N LYS A 500 26.07 -1.62 -30.63
CA LYS A 500 25.00 -2.32 -31.34
C LYS A 500 23.63 -1.84 -30.84
N ILE A 501 22.71 -1.59 -31.76
CA ILE A 501 21.31 -1.29 -31.45
C ILE A 501 20.47 -2.49 -31.87
N LEU A 502 19.72 -3.07 -30.93
CA LEU A 502 18.76 -4.13 -31.17
C LEU A 502 17.37 -3.53 -31.15
N CYS A 503 16.55 -3.80 -32.16
CA CYS A 503 15.18 -3.33 -32.23
C CYS A 503 14.23 -4.52 -32.29
N LEU A 504 13.18 -4.51 -31.45
CA LEU A 504 12.09 -5.47 -31.57
C LEU A 504 11.30 -5.23 -32.88
N GLY A 505 11.07 -3.97 -33.24
CA GLY A 505 10.46 -3.55 -34.51
C GLY A 505 11.47 -3.05 -35.56
N GLN A 506 10.97 -2.25 -36.51
CA GLN A 506 11.76 -1.62 -37.58
C GLN A 506 11.90 -0.11 -37.38
N LEU A 507 13.11 0.40 -37.54
CA LEU A 507 13.41 1.83 -37.58
C LEU A 507 13.06 2.43 -38.95
N ASP A 508 12.76 3.73 -38.94
CA ASP A 508 12.66 4.51 -40.16
C ASP A 508 14.04 4.69 -40.85
N ASN A 509 14.01 5.10 -42.11
CA ASN A 509 15.21 5.19 -42.93
C ASN A 509 16.20 6.25 -42.43
N ASP A 510 15.71 7.35 -41.85
CA ASP A 510 16.57 8.44 -41.38
C ASP A 510 17.32 8.03 -40.11
N SER A 511 16.65 7.34 -39.17
CA SER A 511 17.31 6.73 -38.01
C SER A 511 18.37 5.70 -38.39
N LYS A 512 18.10 4.85 -39.39
CA LYS A 512 19.06 3.85 -39.88
C LYS A 512 20.30 4.51 -40.47
N ARG A 513 20.11 5.47 -41.37
CA ARG A 513 21.21 6.23 -41.99
C ARG A 513 22.04 6.95 -40.95
N LEU A 514 21.40 7.53 -39.94
CA LEU A 514 22.10 8.17 -38.84
C LEU A 514 22.98 7.18 -38.07
N ALA A 515 22.45 6.00 -37.71
CA ALA A 515 23.24 4.97 -37.03
C ALA A 515 24.42 4.48 -37.90
N GLU A 516 24.19 4.24 -39.19
CA GLU A 516 25.21 3.81 -40.16
C GLU A 516 26.34 4.83 -40.31
N LEU A 517 26.00 6.13 -40.38
CA LEU A 517 26.99 7.22 -40.49
C LEU A 517 28.02 7.22 -39.34
N TYR A 518 27.59 6.79 -38.15
CA TYR A 518 28.44 6.71 -36.96
C TYR A 518 28.96 5.29 -36.66
N ASN A 519 28.90 4.38 -37.65
CA ASN A 519 29.33 2.98 -37.52
C ASN A 519 28.65 2.26 -36.34
N ILE A 520 27.36 2.48 -36.14
CA ILE A 520 26.53 1.79 -35.16
C ILE A 520 25.71 0.74 -35.90
N VAL A 521 25.92 -0.54 -35.59
CA VAL A 521 25.21 -1.62 -36.29
C VAL A 521 23.83 -1.80 -35.67
N VAL A 522 22.81 -1.73 -36.52
CA VAL A 522 21.40 -1.93 -36.14
C VAL A 522 20.95 -3.34 -36.52
N MET A 523 20.30 -4.03 -35.59
CA MET A 523 19.67 -5.33 -35.83
C MET A 523 18.18 -5.25 -35.50
N GLU A 524 17.36 -5.34 -36.55
CA GLU A 524 15.90 -5.24 -36.44
C GLU A 524 15.22 -6.60 -36.36
N ASN A 525 13.92 -6.58 -36.04
CA ASN A 525 13.05 -7.75 -35.96
C ASN A 525 13.64 -8.84 -35.06
N LEU A 526 14.12 -8.44 -33.89
CA LEU A 526 14.81 -9.35 -32.98
C LEU A 526 13.95 -10.55 -32.56
N ALA A 527 12.63 -10.40 -32.52
CA ALA A 527 11.69 -11.45 -32.17
C ALA A 527 11.66 -12.63 -33.16
N THR A 528 12.09 -12.43 -34.42
CA THR A 528 12.10 -13.49 -35.44
C THR A 528 13.47 -14.17 -35.59
N LYS A 529 14.49 -13.70 -34.88
CA LYS A 529 15.87 -14.17 -35.01
C LYS A 529 16.26 -15.05 -33.84
N ASP A 530 17.11 -16.05 -34.10
CA ASP A 530 17.74 -16.81 -33.03
C ASP A 530 18.83 -15.98 -32.35
N LEU A 531 18.63 -15.65 -31.07
CA LEU A 531 19.54 -14.77 -30.33
C LEU A 531 20.94 -15.36 -30.17
N GLY A 532 21.06 -16.67 -30.00
CA GLY A 532 22.33 -17.31 -29.72
C GLY A 532 23.18 -17.53 -30.97
N THR A 533 22.54 -17.85 -32.10
CA THR A 533 23.23 -18.20 -33.34
C THR A 533 23.29 -17.07 -34.36
N GLU A 534 22.32 -16.15 -34.37
CA GLU A 534 22.31 -15.05 -35.34
C GLU A 534 22.74 -13.70 -34.72
N VAL A 535 22.35 -13.44 -33.48
CA VAL A 535 22.57 -12.12 -32.85
C VAL A 535 23.91 -12.08 -32.14
N VAL A 536 24.19 -12.99 -31.21
CA VAL A 536 25.42 -12.98 -30.39
C VAL A 536 26.70 -13.01 -31.23
N PRO A 537 26.83 -13.81 -32.31
CA PRO A 537 28.03 -13.80 -33.14
C PRO A 537 28.29 -12.48 -33.86
N ARG A 538 27.25 -11.64 -34.05
CA ARG A 538 27.37 -10.29 -34.64
C ARG A 538 27.66 -9.21 -33.61
N LEU A 539 27.58 -9.54 -32.31
CA LEU A 539 28.00 -8.66 -31.23
C LEU A 539 29.52 -8.72 -31.01
N ILE A 540 30.11 -9.91 -31.15
CA ILE A 540 31.49 -10.20 -30.79
C ILE A 540 32.50 -9.70 -31.83
#